data_AF-A0A523WAN6-F1
#
_entry.id   AF-A0A523WAN6-F1
#
_cell.length_a   1.000
_cell.length_b   1.000
_cell.length_c   1.000
_cell.angle_alpha   90.00
_cell.angle_beta   90.00
_cell.angle_gamma   90.00
#
_symmetry.space_group_name_H-M   'P 1'
#
loop_
_entity.id
_entity.type
_entity.pdbx_description
1 polymer ?
#
loop_
_entity_poly.entity_id
_entity_poly.type
_entity_poly.pdbx_seq_one_letter_code
_entity_poly.pdbx_strand_id
1 'polypeptide(L)'
;MKEEIYILETNVDDVDGEILGTIVEDFTSEGALDVSILPCISKKNRPSHLIRVICHEKYYPGLVKRLMKETGCLGVRVINCKRFVAERNTKILKIFLMGKETSIRIKVSQIEGEEINVKPEFEDLRRLSRELGLPLRKVRQEILKHVIKESGQ
;
A
#
# COMPACT_ATOMS: atom_id res chain seq x y z
N MET A 1 -13.49 8.05 6.13
CA MET A 1 -14.58 7.23 5.55
C MET A 1 -14.52 5.80 6.08
N LYS A 2 -15.67 5.22 6.44
CA LYS A 2 -15.79 3.82 6.84
C LYS A 2 -16.19 3.01 5.61
N GLU A 3 -15.48 1.93 5.34
CA GLU A 3 -15.81 1.01 4.24
C GLU A 3 -15.76 -0.45 4.73
N GLU A 4 -16.40 -1.33 3.96
CA GLU A 4 -16.36 -2.76 4.19
C GLU A 4 -15.42 -3.44 3.21
N ILE A 5 -14.60 -4.33 3.73
CA ILE A 5 -13.59 -5.10 3.01
C ILE A 5 -13.64 -6.56 3.47
N TYR A 6 -13.02 -7.41 2.67
CA TYR A 6 -12.89 -8.83 2.92
C TYR A 6 -11.42 -9.19 3.03
N ILE A 7 -11.08 -9.91 4.09
CA ILE A 7 -9.78 -10.54 4.28
C ILE A 7 -9.93 -12.02 3.94
N LEU A 8 -9.16 -12.48 2.95
CA LEU A 8 -9.07 -13.86 2.52
C LEU A 8 -7.78 -14.46 3.06
N GLU A 9 -7.88 -15.62 3.70
CA GLU A 9 -6.72 -16.30 4.26
C GLU A 9 -6.68 -17.79 3.99
N THR A 10 -5.52 -18.28 3.60
CA THR A 10 -5.24 -19.70 3.57
C THR A 10 -3.79 -19.98 3.96
N ASN A 11 -3.55 -21.17 4.51
CA ASN A 11 -2.22 -21.65 4.86
C ASN A 11 -1.80 -22.71 3.85
N VAL A 12 -0.58 -22.59 3.34
CA VAL A 12 -0.02 -23.53 2.35
C VAL A 12 1.38 -23.97 2.79
N ASP A 13 1.68 -25.26 2.70
CA ASP A 13 2.97 -25.85 3.09
C ASP A 13 3.71 -26.52 1.92
N ASP A 14 3.06 -26.67 0.78
CA ASP A 14 3.50 -27.39 -0.41
C ASP A 14 3.40 -26.56 -1.71
N VAL A 15 3.40 -25.23 -1.58
CA VAL A 15 3.32 -24.30 -2.72
C VAL A 15 4.67 -23.64 -2.97
N ASP A 16 5.10 -23.66 -4.23
CA ASP A 16 6.36 -23.09 -4.68
C ASP A 16 6.38 -21.56 -4.61
N GLY A 17 7.57 -21.00 -4.37
CA GLY A 17 7.76 -19.55 -4.27
C GLY A 17 7.38 -18.78 -5.54
N GLU A 18 7.53 -19.38 -6.72
CA GLU A 18 7.10 -18.78 -7.99
C GLU A 18 5.58 -18.59 -8.02
N ILE A 19 4.82 -19.59 -7.58
CA ILE A 19 3.35 -19.52 -7.48
C ILE A 19 2.95 -18.42 -6.48
N LEU A 20 3.63 -18.34 -5.34
CA LEU A 20 3.38 -17.28 -4.35
C LEU A 20 3.65 -15.89 -4.93
N GLY A 21 4.73 -15.73 -5.71
CA GLY A 21 5.05 -14.50 -6.42
C GLY A 21 3.98 -14.11 -7.44
N THR A 22 3.55 -15.06 -8.27
CA THR A 22 2.47 -14.85 -9.25
C THR A 22 1.17 -14.42 -8.57
N ILE A 23 0.79 -15.04 -7.45
CA ILE A 23 -0.42 -14.65 -6.70
C ILE A 23 -0.36 -13.18 -6.26
N VAL A 24 0.80 -12.69 -5.80
CA VAL A 24 0.95 -11.30 -5.38
C VAL A 24 0.72 -10.33 -6.54
N GLU A 25 1.33 -10.59 -7.70
CA GLU A 25 1.24 -9.72 -8.86
C GLU A 25 -0.16 -9.76 -9.48
N ASP A 26 -0.66 -10.96 -9.77
CA ASP A 26 -1.95 -11.17 -10.43
C ASP A 26 -3.09 -10.61 -9.60
N PHE A 27 -3.15 -10.91 -8.31
CA PHE A 27 -4.30 -10.51 -7.49
C PHE A 27 -4.33 -9.00 -7.30
N THR A 28 -3.16 -8.36 -7.22
CA THR A 28 -3.06 -6.89 -7.24
C THR A 28 -3.67 -6.32 -8.52
N SER A 29 -3.39 -6.93 -9.68
CA SER A 29 -3.98 -6.51 -10.96
C SER A 29 -5.49 -6.79 -11.08
N GLU A 30 -5.99 -7.81 -10.36
CA GLU A 30 -7.40 -8.22 -10.35
C GLU A 30 -8.27 -7.46 -9.34
N GLY A 31 -7.71 -6.47 -8.66
CA GLY A 31 -8.45 -5.59 -7.76
C GLY A 31 -8.33 -5.95 -6.27
N ALA A 32 -7.36 -6.77 -5.88
CA ALA A 32 -6.94 -6.83 -4.49
C ALA A 32 -6.40 -5.47 -4.05
N LEU A 33 -6.81 -5.04 -2.86
CA LEU A 33 -6.33 -3.84 -2.19
C LEU A 33 -4.94 -4.05 -1.61
N ASP A 34 -4.64 -5.28 -1.19
CA ASP A 34 -3.36 -5.68 -0.62
C ASP A 34 -3.20 -7.21 -0.69
N VAL A 35 -1.97 -7.69 -0.89
CA VAL A 35 -1.62 -9.11 -0.89
C VAL A 35 -0.33 -9.29 -0.11
N SER A 36 -0.35 -10.18 0.87
CA SER A 36 0.79 -10.44 1.74
C SER A 36 1.01 -11.94 1.92
N ILE A 37 2.28 -12.33 1.95
CA ILE A 37 2.73 -13.70 2.21
C ILE A 37 3.52 -13.69 3.52
N LEU A 38 3.02 -14.37 4.55
CA LEU A 38 3.65 -14.40 5.86
C LEU A 38 4.19 -15.81 6.16
N PRO A 39 5.48 -15.97 6.51
CA PRO A 39 6.00 -17.27 6.92
C PRO A 39 5.39 -17.70 8.26
N CYS A 40 5.09 -18.99 8.40
CA CYS A 40 4.55 -19.59 9.61
C CYS A 40 4.97 -21.07 9.76
N ILE A 41 4.68 -21.67 10.91
CA ILE A 41 4.82 -23.12 11.13
C ILE A 41 3.43 -23.72 11.27
N SER A 42 3.14 -24.76 10.49
CA SER A 42 1.87 -25.48 10.55
C SER A 42 2.00 -26.81 11.29
N LYS A 43 0.96 -27.66 11.21
CA LYS A 43 0.91 -28.96 11.89
C LYS A 43 2.13 -29.80 11.51
N LYS A 44 2.55 -30.69 12.43
CA LYS A 44 3.74 -31.55 12.23
C LYS A 44 5.04 -30.75 11.99
N ASN A 45 5.11 -29.51 12.51
CA ASN A 45 6.29 -28.65 12.44
C ASN A 45 6.75 -28.33 11.00
N ARG A 46 5.80 -28.25 10.07
CA ARG A 46 6.11 -27.93 8.67
C ARG A 46 6.24 -26.42 8.48
N PRO A 47 7.32 -25.93 7.83
CA PRO A 47 7.36 -24.58 7.30
C PRO A 47 6.19 -24.34 6.34
N SER A 48 5.56 -23.18 6.43
CA SER A 48 4.35 -22.86 5.67
C SER A 48 4.24 -21.35 5.45
N HIS A 49 3.33 -20.96 4.57
CA HIS A 49 3.00 -19.56 4.32
C HIS A 49 1.51 -19.32 4.58
N LEU A 50 1.20 -18.23 5.27
CA LEU A 50 -0.14 -17.64 5.30
C LEU A 50 -0.23 -16.66 4.13
N ILE A 51 -1.11 -16.95 3.18
CA ILE A 51 -1.49 -16.01 2.14
C ILE A 51 -2.64 -15.18 2.69
N ARG A 52 -2.50 -13.86 2.69
CA ARG A 52 -3.54 -12.91 3.09
C ARG A 52 -3.83 -11.94 1.94
N VAL A 53 -5.08 -11.89 1.51
CA VAL A 53 -5.56 -10.99 0.45
C VAL A 53 -6.64 -10.09 1.03
N ILE A 54 -6.55 -8.78 0.80
CA ILE A 54 -7.59 -7.82 1.17
C ILE A 54 -8.27 -7.33 -0.10
N CYS A 55 -9.60 -7.33 -0.16
CA CYS A 55 -10.34 -6.88 -1.34
C CYS A 55 -11.73 -6.33 -0.98
N HIS A 56 -12.37 -5.66 -1.94
CA HIS A 56 -13.78 -5.26 -1.81
C HIS A 56 -14.73 -6.42 -2.11
N GLU A 57 -15.98 -6.28 -1.70
CA GLU A 57 -17.04 -7.30 -1.84
C GLU A 57 -17.13 -7.88 -3.27
N LYS A 58 -17.05 -7.00 -4.28
CA LYS A 58 -17.15 -7.36 -5.69
C LYS A 58 -16.11 -8.39 -6.14
N TYR A 59 -14.92 -8.43 -5.51
CA TYR A 59 -13.78 -9.23 -5.97
C TYR A 59 -13.61 -10.53 -5.19
N TYR A 60 -14.04 -10.60 -3.93
CA TYR A 60 -13.72 -11.72 -3.05
C TYR A 60 -14.15 -13.11 -3.60
N PRO A 61 -15.32 -13.30 -4.24
CA PRO A 61 -15.72 -14.62 -4.70
C PRO A 61 -14.82 -15.13 -5.84
N GLY A 62 -14.33 -14.23 -6.68
CA GLY A 62 -13.40 -14.55 -7.78
C GLY A 62 -12.01 -14.89 -7.23
N LEU A 63 -11.49 -14.04 -6.35
CA LEU A 63 -10.17 -14.22 -5.74
C LEU A 63 -10.10 -15.48 -4.88
N VAL A 64 -11.16 -15.87 -4.18
CA VAL A 64 -11.23 -17.16 -3.45
C VAL A 64 -11.07 -18.34 -4.41
N LYS A 65 -11.80 -18.36 -5.53
CA LYS A 65 -11.73 -19.45 -6.51
C LYS A 65 -10.35 -19.52 -7.18
N ARG A 66 -9.79 -18.36 -7.55
CA ARG A 66 -8.42 -18.25 -8.06
C ARG A 66 -7.43 -18.82 -7.03
N LEU A 67 -7.52 -18.39 -5.77
CA LEU A 67 -6.58 -18.81 -4.73
C LEU A 67 -6.59 -20.33 -4.53
N MET A 68 -7.77 -20.94 -4.49
CA MET A 68 -7.90 -22.40 -4.41
C MET A 68 -7.34 -23.11 -5.64
N LYS A 69 -7.53 -22.55 -6.84
CA LYS A 69 -7.03 -23.13 -8.09
C LYS A 69 -5.50 -23.05 -8.20
N GLU A 70 -4.90 -21.92 -7.87
CA GLU A 70 -3.44 -21.72 -7.98
C GLU A 70 -2.68 -22.49 -6.89
N THR A 71 -3.26 -22.60 -5.68
CA THR A 71 -2.56 -23.23 -4.55
C THR A 71 -2.95 -24.67 -4.29
N GLY A 72 -4.05 -25.16 -4.86
CA GLY A 72 -4.62 -26.46 -4.51
C GLY A 72 -5.19 -26.54 -3.09
N CYS A 73 -5.26 -25.42 -2.36
CA CYS A 73 -5.77 -25.43 -0.99
C CYS A 73 -7.25 -25.85 -0.94
N LEU A 74 -7.62 -26.59 0.10
CA LEU A 74 -8.98 -27.13 0.25
C LEU A 74 -10.00 -26.10 0.75
N GLY A 75 -9.54 -24.93 1.19
CA GLY A 75 -10.44 -23.89 1.67
C GLY A 75 -9.72 -22.58 1.96
N VAL A 76 -10.50 -21.51 1.94
CA VAL A 76 -10.07 -20.15 2.22
C VAL A 76 -11.00 -19.57 3.29
N ARG A 77 -10.44 -18.99 4.33
CA ARG A 77 -11.21 -18.24 5.34
C ARG A 77 -11.55 -16.88 4.76
N VAL A 78 -12.82 -16.49 4.88
CA VAL A 78 -13.32 -15.19 4.44
C VAL A 78 -13.79 -14.42 5.67
N ILE A 79 -13.17 -13.27 5.92
CA ILE A 79 -13.49 -12.42 7.06
C ILE A 79 -13.99 -11.08 6.53
N ASN A 80 -15.27 -10.77 6.73
CA ASN A 80 -15.78 -9.42 6.50
C ASN A 80 -15.34 -8.51 7.66
N CYS A 81 -14.75 -7.36 7.33
CA CYS A 81 -14.36 -6.39 8.33
C CYS A 81 -14.57 -4.95 7.85
N LYS A 82 -14.69 -4.05 8.82
CA LYS A 82 -14.81 -2.61 8.61
C LYS A 82 -13.42 -1.99 8.65
N ARG A 83 -13.11 -1.15 7.65
CA ARG A 83 -11.88 -0.37 7.58
C ARG A 83 -12.20 1.11 7.66
N PHE A 84 -11.44 1.83 8.48
CA PHE A 84 -11.44 3.29 8.48
C PHE A 84 -10.33 3.77 7.56
N VAL A 85 -10.70 4.57 6.56
CA VAL A 85 -9.79 5.10 5.56
C VAL A 85 -9.82 6.62 5.62
N ALA A 86 -8.65 7.23 5.73
CA ALA A 86 -8.49 8.67 5.58
C ALA A 86 -8.73 9.07 4.12
N GLU A 87 -9.43 10.18 3.91
CA GLU A 87 -9.54 10.83 2.61
C GLU A 87 -8.14 11.28 2.17
N ARG A 88 -7.81 11.06 0.90
CA ARG A 88 -6.49 11.38 0.35
C ARG A 88 -6.66 12.31 -0.81
N ASN A 89 -6.04 13.48 -0.71
CA ASN A 89 -5.99 14.46 -1.77
C ASN A 89 -4.53 14.71 -2.16
N THR A 90 -4.29 14.82 -3.47
CA THR A 90 -2.99 15.26 -3.97
C THR A 90 -3.08 16.74 -4.32
N LYS A 91 -2.26 17.57 -3.68
CA LYS A 91 -2.13 19.00 -3.99
C LYS A 91 -0.77 19.27 -4.62
N ILE A 92 -0.69 20.31 -5.44
CA ILE A 92 0.57 20.80 -5.99
C ILE A 92 1.02 21.99 -5.16
N LEU A 93 2.20 21.86 -4.56
CA LEU A 93 2.85 22.89 -3.78
C LEU A 93 3.95 23.54 -4.63
N LYS A 94 3.90 24.86 -4.81
CA LYS A 94 4.98 25.63 -5.45
C LYS A 94 5.95 26.09 -4.38
N ILE A 95 7.23 25.76 -4.55
CA ILE A 95 8.28 26.12 -3.60
C ILE A 95 9.44 26.76 -4.34
N PHE A 96 10.22 27.54 -3.60
CA PHE A 96 11.48 28.08 -4.09
C PHE A 96 12.62 27.28 -3.47
N LEU A 97 13.31 26.48 -4.27
CA LEU A 97 14.37 25.60 -3.81
C LEU A 97 15.66 25.91 -4.56
N MET A 98 16.71 26.29 -3.82
CA MET A 98 18.04 26.58 -4.38
C MET A 98 18.03 27.58 -5.54
N GLY A 99 17.25 28.67 -5.43
CA GLY A 99 17.21 29.71 -6.47
C GLY A 99 16.26 29.43 -7.63
N LYS A 100 15.51 28.31 -7.61
CA LYS A 100 14.58 27.92 -8.67
C LYS A 100 13.18 27.66 -8.11
N GLU A 101 12.16 28.17 -8.78
CA GLU A 101 10.78 27.79 -8.52
C GLU A 101 10.53 26.37 -9.03
N THR A 102 10.00 25.50 -8.17
CA THR A 102 9.63 24.14 -8.53
C THR A 102 8.30 23.76 -7.91
N SER A 103 7.58 22.87 -8.57
CA SER A 103 6.37 22.24 -8.03
C SER A 103 6.69 20.86 -7.46
N ILE A 104 6.05 20.53 -6.34
CA ILE A 104 6.04 19.20 -5.75
C ILE A 104 4.61 18.80 -5.40
N ARG A 105 4.27 17.54 -5.69
CA ARG A 105 3.01 16.94 -5.24
C ARG A 105 3.13 16.59 -3.76
N ILE A 106 2.10 16.96 -2.99
CA ILE A 106 1.94 16.58 -1.59
C ILE A 106 0.67 15.74 -1.45
N LYS A 107 0.77 14.65 -0.69
CA LYS A 107 -0.36 13.80 -0.31
C LYS A 107 -0.86 14.29 1.04
N VAL A 108 -2.05 14.87 1.04
CA VAL A 108 -2.79 15.32 2.22
C VAL A 108 -3.75 14.20 2.61
N SER A 109 -3.68 13.74 3.85
CA SER A 109 -4.60 12.75 4.42
C SER A 109 -5.49 13.42 5.46
N GLN A 110 -6.80 13.23 5.34
CA GLN A 110 -7.80 13.86 6.22
C GLN A 110 -8.78 12.84 6.80
N ILE A 111 -9.25 13.09 8.02
CA ILE A 111 -10.35 12.36 8.65
C ILE A 111 -11.36 13.41 9.11
N GLU A 112 -12.61 13.33 8.63
CA GLU A 112 -13.69 14.26 9.02
C GLU A 112 -13.32 15.74 8.82
N GLY A 113 -12.55 16.02 7.76
CA GLY A 113 -12.05 17.37 7.44
C GLY A 113 -10.74 17.74 8.16
N GLU A 114 -10.35 17.03 9.23
CA GLU A 114 -9.11 17.29 9.96
C GLU A 114 -7.90 16.69 9.23
N GLU A 115 -6.90 17.53 8.95
CA GLU A 115 -5.63 17.11 8.35
C GLU A 115 -4.80 16.31 9.37
N ILE A 116 -4.64 15.01 9.12
CA ILE A 116 -3.88 14.12 10.01
C ILE A 116 -2.43 13.96 9.56
N ASN A 117 -2.13 14.19 8.28
CA ASN A 117 -0.79 13.99 7.72
C ASN A 117 -0.64 14.62 6.35
N VAL A 118 0.47 15.33 6.14
CA VAL A 118 0.91 15.81 4.82
C VAL A 118 2.30 15.30 4.53
N LYS A 119 2.47 14.64 3.38
CA LYS A 119 3.75 14.10 2.96
C LYS A 119 4.04 14.44 1.50
N PRO A 120 5.26 14.90 1.17
CA PRO A 120 5.65 15.04 -0.22
C PRO A 120 5.69 13.69 -0.93
N GLU A 121 5.33 13.70 -2.20
CA GLU A 121 5.38 12.53 -3.07
C GLU A 121 6.83 12.07 -3.28
N PHE A 122 7.08 10.79 -3.03
CA PHE A 122 8.44 10.24 -3.06
C PHE A 122 9.10 10.34 -4.44
N GLU A 123 8.34 10.17 -5.51
CA GLU A 123 8.85 10.29 -6.88
C GLU A 123 9.34 11.70 -7.19
N ASP A 124 8.63 12.72 -6.71
CA ASP A 124 9.03 14.12 -6.89
C ASP A 124 10.28 14.43 -6.06
N LEU A 125 10.39 13.89 -4.83
CA LEU A 125 11.62 13.99 -4.05
C LEU A 125 12.81 13.34 -4.77
N ARG A 126 12.59 12.18 -5.41
CA ARG A 126 13.63 11.46 -6.17
C ARG A 126 14.03 12.24 -7.43
N ARG A 127 13.06 12.83 -8.13
CA ARG A 127 13.30 13.72 -9.28
C ARG A 127 14.15 14.92 -8.88
N LEU A 128 13.75 15.65 -7.84
CA LEU A 128 14.48 16.83 -7.35
C LEU A 128 15.89 16.47 -6.84
N SER A 129 16.04 15.32 -6.17
CA SER A 129 17.35 14.82 -5.75
C SER A 129 18.30 14.63 -6.94
N ARG A 130 17.80 14.12 -8.08
CA ARG A 130 18.59 13.97 -9.31
C ARG A 130 18.88 15.31 -9.98
N GLU A 131 17.87 16.17 -10.13
CA GLU A 131 18.01 17.47 -10.79
C GLU A 131 19.00 18.40 -10.06
N LEU A 132 19.03 18.34 -8.72
CA LEU A 132 19.89 19.21 -7.89
C LEU A 132 21.22 18.56 -7.52
N GLY A 133 21.43 17.28 -7.84
CA GLY A 133 22.60 16.52 -7.39
C GLY A 133 22.72 16.39 -5.87
N LEU A 134 21.60 16.50 -5.14
CA LEU A 134 21.57 16.48 -3.68
C LEU A 134 21.11 15.11 -3.15
N PRO A 135 21.63 14.66 -1.99
CA PRO A 135 21.10 13.48 -1.32
C PRO A 135 19.60 13.62 -1.03
N LEU A 136 18.82 12.56 -1.31
CA LEU A 136 17.38 12.52 -1.11
C LEU A 136 16.95 12.95 0.30
N ARG A 137 17.74 12.59 1.32
CA ARG A 137 17.50 12.99 2.71
C ARG A 137 17.52 14.52 2.89
N LYS A 138 18.46 15.22 2.25
CA LYS A 138 18.55 16.69 2.31
C LYS A 138 17.38 17.34 1.58
N VAL A 139 17.05 16.85 0.38
CA VAL A 139 15.88 17.33 -0.38
C VAL A 139 14.62 17.17 0.46
N ARG A 140 14.35 15.97 0.99
CA ARG A 140 13.19 15.71 1.84
C ARG A 140 13.10 16.65 3.04
N GLN A 141 14.21 16.91 3.73
CA GLN A 141 14.23 17.85 4.86
C GLN A 141 13.85 19.27 4.43
N GLU A 142 14.37 19.75 3.31
CA GLU A 142 14.08 21.10 2.83
C GLU A 142 12.63 21.25 2.35
N ILE A 143 12.11 20.23 1.67
CA ILE A 143 10.69 20.18 1.28
C ILE A 143 9.78 20.20 2.50
N LEU A 144 10.07 19.40 3.53
CA LEU A 144 9.22 19.34 4.72
C LEU A 144 9.10 20.69 5.43
N LYS A 145 10.14 21.53 5.42
CA LYS A 145 10.06 22.91 5.96
C LYS A 145 9.02 23.77 5.22
N HIS A 146 8.90 23.60 3.91
CA HIS A 146 7.93 24.32 3.10
C HIS A 146 6.51 23.77 3.31
N VAL A 147 6.38 22.45 3.43
CA VAL A 147 5.11 21.79 3.71
C VAL A 147 4.53 22.22 5.06
N ILE A 148 5.35 22.26 6.12
CA ILE A 148 4.91 22.68 7.47
C ILE A 148 4.42 24.13 7.46
N LYS A 149 5.15 25.03 6.79
CA LYS A 149 4.76 26.45 6.66
C LYS A 149 3.40 26.65 6.00
N GLU A 150 3.05 25.82 5.02
CA GLU A 150 1.77 25.93 4.30
C GLU A 150 0.61 25.24 5.04
N SER A 151 0.90 24.19 5.81
CA SER A 151 -0.07 23.50 6.67
C SER A 151 -0.42 24.24 7.96
N GLY A 152 0.24 25.37 8.27
CA GLY A 152 -0.06 26.18 9.46
C GLY A 152 0.28 25.51 10.80
N GLN A 153 1.21 24.55 10.80
CA GLN A 153 1.76 23.89 11.99
C GLN A 153 3.14 24.44 12.37
#